data_AF-A0A3M1JMN0-F1
#
_entry.id   AF-A0A3M1JMN0-F1
#
_cell.length_a   1.000
_cell.length_b   1.000
_cell.length_c   1.000
_cell.angle_alpha   90.00
_cell.angle_beta   90.00
_cell.angle_gamma   90.00
#
_symmetry.space_group_name_H-M   'P 1'
#
loop_
_entity.id
_entity.type
_entity.pdbx_description
1 polymer ?
#
loop_
_entity_poly.entity_id
_entity_poly.type
_entity_poly.pdbx_seq_one_letter_code
_entity_poly.pdbx_strand_id
1 'polypeptide(L)'
;MAHFVTAQLRKPASDSLLILRYFDVPPPHDGFYRAGLRALDAAARARHNQPFTALADADAEALVVDMGADRIENWAAGTENAPPASFFYFVVRADAIDVAYGTPEGFARIGVPYMAHIEPDVNW
;
A
#
# COMPACT_ATOMS: atom_id res chain seq x y z
N MET A 1 11.05 -0.27 5.62
CA MET A 1 9.59 -0.08 5.38
C MET A 1 9.27 0.18 3.91
N ALA A 2 9.55 1.36 3.34
CA ALA A 2 9.31 1.61 1.89
C ALA A 2 10.19 0.76 0.95
N HIS A 3 11.28 0.21 1.48
CA HIS A 3 12.25 -0.59 0.74
C HIS A 3 11.72 -1.96 0.29
N PHE A 4 10.85 -2.64 1.06
CA PHE A 4 10.24 -3.90 0.64
C PHE A 4 9.41 -3.75 -0.64
N VAL A 5 8.38 -2.89 -0.60
CA VAL A 5 7.49 -2.68 -1.76
C VAL A 5 8.29 -2.17 -2.96
N THR A 6 9.25 -1.27 -2.73
CA THR A 6 10.17 -0.81 -3.79
C THR A 6 11.02 -1.95 -4.36
N ALA A 7 11.53 -2.85 -3.52
CA ALA A 7 12.31 -4.00 -3.96
C ALA A 7 11.46 -5.00 -4.74
N GLN A 8 10.23 -5.29 -4.29
CA GLN A 8 9.32 -6.19 -5.01
C GLN A 8 8.88 -5.61 -6.36
N LEU A 9 8.60 -4.30 -6.43
CA LEU A 9 8.28 -3.61 -7.69
C LEU A 9 9.43 -3.61 -8.71
N ARG A 10 10.68 -3.85 -8.28
CA ARG A 10 11.85 -3.95 -9.17
C ARG A 10 12.12 -5.37 -9.66
N LYS A 11 11.48 -6.39 -9.09
CA LYS A 11 11.62 -7.77 -9.53
C LYS A 11 10.76 -8.03 -10.78
N PRO A 12 11.08 -9.07 -11.57
CA PRO A 12 10.12 -9.63 -12.52
C PRO A 12 8.77 -9.90 -11.84
N ALA A 13 7.66 -9.64 -12.52
CA ALA A 13 6.32 -9.79 -11.92
C ALA A 13 6.05 -11.21 -11.39
N SER A 14 6.65 -12.23 -12.00
CA SER A 14 6.59 -13.63 -11.53
C SER A 14 7.27 -13.85 -10.17
N ASP A 15 8.25 -13.01 -9.83
CA ASP A 15 9.15 -13.20 -8.69
C ASP A 15 8.86 -12.20 -7.55
N SER A 16 8.03 -11.18 -7.84
CA SER A 16 7.52 -10.22 -6.86
C SER A 16 6.65 -10.91 -5.83
N LEU A 17 6.75 -10.53 -4.56
CA LEU A 17 5.87 -11.04 -3.49
C LEU A 17 4.59 -10.21 -3.28
N LEU A 18 4.35 -9.18 -4.11
CA LEU A 18 3.17 -8.32 -3.97
C LEU A 18 1.88 -9.09 -4.23
N ILE A 19 0.86 -8.87 -3.41
CA ILE A 19 -0.43 -9.56 -3.54
C ILE A 19 -1.08 -9.26 -4.90
N LEU A 20 -0.80 -8.09 -5.48
CA LEU A 20 -1.32 -7.63 -6.77
C LEU A 20 -1.05 -8.64 -7.90
N ARG A 21 0.05 -9.42 -7.81
CA ARG A 21 0.43 -10.42 -8.82
C ARG A 21 -0.59 -11.55 -9.00
N TYR A 22 -1.43 -11.78 -8.00
CA TYR A 22 -2.44 -12.83 -8.00
C TYR A 22 -3.77 -12.37 -8.60
N PHE A 23 -3.89 -11.10 -8.95
CA PHE A 23 -5.05 -10.54 -9.64
C PHE A 23 -4.72 -10.35 -11.11
N ASP A 24 -5.75 -10.28 -11.96
CA ASP A 24 -5.65 -10.03 -13.40
C ASP A 24 -5.24 -8.58 -13.74
N VAL A 25 -4.31 -8.01 -12.97
CA VAL A 25 -3.69 -6.71 -13.20
C VAL A 25 -2.39 -6.93 -13.97
N PRO A 26 -2.30 -6.48 -15.23
CA PRO A 26 -1.12 -6.72 -16.04
C PRO A 26 0.10 -5.97 -15.47
N PRO A 27 1.30 -6.57 -15.52
CA PRO A 27 2.52 -5.84 -15.23
C PRO A 27 2.81 -4.79 -16.32
N PRO A 28 3.59 -3.73 -16.04
CA PRO A 28 4.26 -3.47 -14.76
C PRO A 28 3.31 -2.94 -13.68
N HIS A 29 3.52 -3.39 -12.44
CA HIS A 29 2.63 -3.11 -11.31
C HIS A 29 2.80 -1.73 -10.70
N ASP A 30 3.88 -1.01 -11.00
CA ASP A 30 4.16 0.29 -10.37
C ASP A 30 3.10 1.36 -10.73
N GLY A 31 2.51 1.27 -11.93
CA GLY A 31 1.41 2.13 -12.36
C GLY A 31 0.21 2.05 -11.43
N PHE A 32 -0.16 0.85 -10.97
CA PHE A 32 -1.26 0.64 -10.02
C PHE A 32 -1.02 1.38 -8.70
N TYR A 33 0.16 1.19 -8.09
CA TYR A 33 0.49 1.84 -6.81
C TYR A 33 0.61 3.35 -6.96
N ARG A 34 1.22 3.85 -8.03
CA ARG A 34 1.35 5.29 -8.29
C ARG A 34 -0.01 5.95 -8.50
N ALA A 35 -0.90 5.34 -9.27
CA ALA A 35 -2.23 5.86 -9.53
C ALA A 35 -3.08 5.87 -8.25
N GLY A 36 -3.07 4.77 -7.48
CA GLY A 36 -3.79 4.69 -6.21
C GLY A 36 -3.29 5.68 -5.15
N LEU A 37 -1.96 5.87 -5.04
CA LEU A 37 -1.39 6.88 -4.13
C LEU A 37 -1.75 8.31 -4.52
N ARG A 38 -1.81 8.62 -5.83
CA ARG A 38 -2.26 9.93 -6.31
C ARG A 38 -3.75 10.15 -6.00
N ALA A 39 -4.58 9.13 -6.20
CA ALA A 39 -6.01 9.20 -5.87
C ALA A 39 -6.22 9.40 -4.36
N LEU A 40 -5.45 8.70 -3.52
CA LEU A 40 -5.45 8.89 -2.07
C LEU A 40 -5.09 10.33 -1.66
N ASP A 41 -4.00 10.87 -2.21
CA ASP A 41 -3.57 12.23 -1.88
C ASP A 41 -4.58 13.28 -2.38
N ALA A 42 -5.18 13.06 -3.55
CA ALA A 42 -6.25 13.90 -4.09
C ALA A 42 -7.50 13.88 -3.19
N ALA A 43 -7.93 12.70 -2.74
CA ALA A 43 -9.06 12.55 -1.82
C ALA A 43 -8.80 13.23 -0.47
N ALA A 44 -7.60 13.06 0.09
CA ALA A 44 -7.20 13.75 1.32
C ALA A 44 -7.24 15.27 1.17
N ARG A 45 -6.71 15.80 0.06
CA ARG A 45 -6.73 17.25 -0.24
C ARG A 45 -8.15 17.77 -0.44
N ALA A 46 -8.99 17.02 -1.15
CA ALA A 46 -10.37 17.43 -1.39
C ALA A 46 -11.18 17.54 -0.09
N ARG A 47 -10.97 16.63 0.86
CA ARG A 47 -11.74 16.58 2.11
C ARG A 47 -11.15 17.45 3.24
N HIS A 48 -9.82 17.51 3.35
CA HIS A 48 -9.14 18.13 4.50
C HIS A 48 -8.19 19.26 4.12
N ASN A 49 -8.04 19.58 2.83
CA ASN A 49 -7.09 20.59 2.32
C ASN A 49 -5.62 20.31 2.72
N GLN A 50 -5.29 19.04 2.93
CA GLN A 50 -3.96 18.56 3.35
C GLN A 50 -3.61 17.27 2.58
N PRO A 51 -2.32 17.00 2.33
CA PRO A 51 -1.91 15.69 1.81
C PRO A 51 -2.19 14.59 2.83
N PHE A 52 -2.35 13.34 2.36
CA PHE A 52 -2.67 12.20 3.24
C PHE A 52 -1.63 12.03 4.37
N THR A 53 -0.35 12.29 4.06
CA THR A 53 0.76 12.17 5.01
C THR A 53 0.78 13.22 6.12
N ALA A 54 -0.05 14.27 6.02
CA ALA A 54 -0.15 15.33 7.02
C ALA A 54 -1.48 15.30 7.80
N LEU A 55 -2.35 14.34 7.52
CA LEU A 55 -3.60 14.17 8.26
C LEU A 55 -3.34 13.72 9.69
N ALA A 56 -4.23 14.10 10.60
CA ALA A 56 -4.30 13.48 11.91
C ALA A 56 -4.77 12.02 11.77
N ASP A 57 -4.37 11.15 12.71
CA ASP A 57 -4.68 9.72 12.64
C ASP A 57 -6.18 9.43 12.49
N ALA A 58 -7.04 10.18 13.20
CA ALA A 58 -8.49 10.02 13.11
C ALA A 58 -9.05 10.36 11.70
N ASP A 59 -8.50 11.39 11.04
CA ASP A 59 -8.92 11.77 9.69
C ASP A 59 -8.43 10.77 8.64
N ALA A 60 -7.18 10.30 8.79
CA ALA A 60 -6.61 9.26 7.95
C ALA A 60 -7.41 7.94 8.08
N GLU A 61 -7.77 7.55 9.30
CA GLU A 61 -8.60 6.36 9.56
C GLU A 61 -9.98 6.48 8.93
N ALA A 62 -10.67 7.62 9.12
CA ALA A 62 -11.97 7.86 8.52
C ALA A 62 -11.92 7.79 6.99
N LEU A 63 -10.88 8.34 6.37
CA LEU A 63 -10.67 8.26 4.92
C LEU A 63 -10.47 6.80 4.46
N VAL A 64 -9.64 6.02 5.17
CA VAL A 64 -9.41 4.61 4.85
C VAL A 64 -10.67 3.76 5.01
N VAL A 65 -11.49 4.03 6.03
CA VAL A 65 -12.80 3.39 6.22
C VAL A 65 -13.73 3.68 5.03
N ASP A 66 -13.73 4.91 4.53
CA ASP A 66 -14.50 5.27 3.35
C ASP A 66 -13.95 4.66 2.06
N MET A 67 -12.63 4.52 1.92
CA MET A 67 -12.02 3.77 0.80
C MET A 67 -12.49 2.33 0.79
N GLY A 68 -12.44 1.63 1.93
CA GLY A 68 -12.85 0.23 2.05
C GLY A 68 -14.32 -0.01 1.69
N ALA A 69 -15.16 1.02 1.79
CA ALA A 69 -16.58 0.98 1.44
C ALA A 69 -16.89 1.63 0.08
N ASP A 70 -15.88 2.03 -0.69
CA ASP A 70 -16.03 2.82 -1.94
C ASP A 70 -16.93 4.06 -1.79
N ARG A 71 -16.83 4.74 -0.64
CA ARG A 71 -17.60 5.96 -0.31
C ARG A 71 -16.86 7.27 -0.60
N ILE A 72 -15.69 7.20 -1.25
CA ILE A 72 -14.96 8.40 -1.67
C ILE A 72 -15.51 8.88 -3.01
N GLU A 73 -16.23 10.00 -2.96
CA GLU A 73 -16.70 10.69 -4.15
C GLU A 73 -15.50 11.09 -5.03
N ASN A 74 -15.66 10.91 -6.34
CA ASN A 74 -14.67 11.33 -7.33
C ASN A 74 -13.26 10.73 -7.11
N TRP A 75 -13.14 9.54 -6.49
CA TRP A 75 -11.86 8.87 -6.21
C TRP A 75 -10.88 8.86 -7.42
N ALA A 76 -11.37 8.57 -8.62
CA ALA A 76 -10.55 8.50 -9.83
C ALA A 76 -10.49 9.82 -10.64
N ALA A 77 -11.13 10.90 -10.17
CA ALA A 77 -11.21 12.14 -10.93
C ALA A 77 -9.83 12.80 -11.03
N GLY A 78 -9.28 12.86 -12.24
CA GLY A 78 -7.95 13.43 -12.50
C GLY A 78 -6.78 12.46 -12.30
N THR A 79 -7.05 11.19 -12.00
CA THR A 79 -6.04 10.13 -11.92
C THR A 79 -6.37 9.03 -12.92
N GLU A 80 -5.81 9.12 -14.12
CA GLU A 80 -5.95 8.07 -15.13
C GLU A 80 -5.55 6.71 -14.55
N ASN A 81 -6.39 5.71 -14.78
CA ASN A 81 -6.19 4.32 -14.35
C ASN A 81 -6.07 4.12 -12.82
N ALA A 82 -6.63 5.01 -12.01
CA ALA A 82 -6.75 4.73 -10.58
C ALA A 82 -7.62 3.49 -10.35
N PRO A 83 -7.14 2.49 -9.60
CA PRO A 83 -7.96 1.33 -9.23
C PRO A 83 -9.13 1.76 -8.33
N PRO A 84 -10.22 0.97 -8.23
CA PRO A 84 -11.26 1.20 -7.22
C PRO A 84 -10.67 1.40 -5.83
N ALA A 85 -11.24 2.29 -5.01
CA ALA A 85 -10.66 2.68 -3.72
C ALA A 85 -10.55 1.48 -2.78
N SER A 86 -11.59 0.65 -2.72
CA SER A 86 -11.63 -0.58 -1.92
C SER A 86 -10.58 -1.59 -2.38
N PHE A 87 -10.39 -1.73 -3.70
CA PHE A 87 -9.40 -2.64 -4.26
C PHE A 87 -7.97 -2.15 -3.97
N PHE A 88 -7.70 -0.85 -4.12
CA PHE A 88 -6.42 -0.28 -3.74
C PHE A 88 -6.13 -0.50 -2.26
N TYR A 89 -7.10 -0.20 -1.39
CA TYR A 89 -6.99 -0.43 0.05
C TYR A 89 -6.68 -1.89 0.38
N PHE A 90 -7.41 -2.82 -0.24
CA PHE A 90 -7.18 -4.26 -0.06
C PHE A 90 -5.73 -4.65 -0.39
N VAL A 91 -5.21 -4.20 -1.53
CA VAL A 91 -3.86 -4.53 -1.98
C VAL A 91 -2.81 -3.96 -1.03
N VAL A 92 -2.86 -2.66 -0.73
CA VAL A 92 -1.84 -2.03 0.13
C VAL A 92 -1.90 -2.54 1.58
N ARG A 93 -3.10 -2.90 2.07
CA ARG A 93 -3.25 -3.51 3.39
C ARG A 93 -2.60 -4.89 3.45
N ALA A 94 -2.79 -5.72 2.42
CA ALA A 94 -2.17 -7.03 2.36
C ALA A 94 -0.64 -6.93 2.26
N ASP A 95 -0.12 -6.07 1.37
CA ASP A 95 1.33 -5.86 1.27
C ASP A 95 1.92 -5.28 2.56
N ALA A 96 1.16 -4.47 3.31
CA ALA A 96 1.59 -3.94 4.61
C ALA A 96 1.71 -5.03 5.69
N ILE A 97 0.92 -6.11 5.61
CA ILE A 97 1.06 -7.29 6.48
C ILE A 97 2.38 -7.98 6.16
N ASP A 98 2.73 -8.15 4.88
CA ASP A 98 4.02 -8.73 4.47
C ASP A 98 5.21 -7.86 4.92
N VAL A 99 5.06 -6.53 4.90
CA VAL A 99 6.08 -5.64 5.50
C VAL A 99 6.19 -5.88 7.00
N ALA A 100 5.07 -5.97 7.73
CA ALA A 100 5.07 -6.12 9.18
C ALA A 100 5.63 -7.48 9.65
N TYR A 101 5.29 -8.56 8.93
CA TYR A 101 5.66 -9.94 9.30
C TYR A 101 6.75 -10.56 8.44
N GLY A 102 7.29 -9.84 7.46
CA GLY A 102 8.45 -10.32 6.71
C GLY A 102 9.75 -9.59 7.07
N THR A 103 9.69 -8.37 7.61
CA THR A 103 10.89 -7.61 8.02
C THR A 103 11.27 -7.84 9.49
N PRO A 104 12.58 -7.85 9.81
CA PRO A 104 13.05 -7.64 11.18
C PRO A 104 12.49 -6.36 11.83
N GLU A 105 12.44 -5.23 11.09
CA GLU A 105 11.93 -3.95 11.58
C GLU A 105 10.43 -3.98 11.92
N GLY A 106 9.65 -4.74 11.15
CA GLY A 106 8.22 -4.95 11.36
C GLY A 106 7.95 -5.72 12.64
N PHE A 107 8.69 -6.81 12.88
CA PHE A 107 8.65 -7.58 14.12
C PHE A 107 9.02 -6.75 15.34
N ALA A 108 10.08 -5.94 15.23
CA ALA A 108 10.50 -5.04 16.31
C ALA A 108 9.37 -4.08 16.73
N ARG A 109 8.59 -3.57 15.77
CA ARG A 109 7.48 -2.63 16.05
C ARG A 109 6.30 -3.27 16.79
N ILE A 110 6.01 -4.55 16.54
CA ILE A 110 4.93 -5.27 17.22
C ILE A 110 5.38 -5.92 18.53
N GLY A 111 6.64 -5.70 18.94
CA GLY A 111 7.20 -6.25 20.19
C GLY A 111 7.40 -7.76 20.16
N VAL A 112 7.45 -8.37 18.97
CA VAL A 112 7.63 -9.81 18.79
C VAL A 112 9.07 -10.07 18.36
N PRO A 113 9.80 -11.01 19.00
CA PRO A 113 11.14 -11.38 18.55
C PRO A 113 11.13 -11.90 17.11
N TYR A 114 12.03 -11.39 16.27
CA TYR A 114 12.26 -11.92 14.92
C TYR A 114 13.00 -13.26 15.03
N MET A 115 12.25 -14.36 15.12
CA MET A 115 12.81 -15.71 15.28
C MET A 115 13.19 -16.34 13.92
N ALA A 116 14.15 -15.73 13.23
CA ALA A 116 14.67 -16.30 11.99
C ALA A 116 15.37 -17.64 12.28
N HIS A 117 14.84 -18.74 11.72
CA HIS A 117 15.55 -20.03 11.72
C HIS A 117 16.70 -20.03 10.70
N ILE A 118 16.57 -19.24 9.64
CA ILE A 118 17.60 -18.93 8.64
C ILE A 118 17.54 -17.42 8.45
N GLU A 119 18.66 -16.71 8.65
CA GLU A 119 18.73 -15.28 8.42
C GLU A 119 18.56 -14.99 6.91
N PRO A 120 17.77 -13.97 6.54
CA PRO A 120 17.72 -13.54 5.15
C PRO A 120 19.08 -12.96 4.74
N ASP A 121 19.60 -13.39 3.58
CA ASP A 121 20.88 -12.90 3.04
C ASP A 121 20.89 -11.38 2.74
N VAL A 122 19.71 -10.76 2.72
CA VAL A 122 19.53 -9.34 2.40
C VAL A 122 18.54 -8.72 3.39
N ASN A 123 18.97 -7.65 4.06
CA ASN A 123 18.08 -6.79 4.85
C ASN A 123 17.29 -5.89 3.89
N TRP A 124 15.97 -5.88 3.99
CA TRP A 124 15.07 -5.09 3.14
C TRP A 124 14.13 -4.23 3.97
#